data_AF-A0A7X0D9R2-F1
#
_entry.id   AF-A0A7X0D9R2-F1
#
_cell.length_a   1.000
_cell.length_b   1.000
_cell.length_c   1.000
_cell.angle_alpha   90.00
_cell.angle_beta   90.00
_cell.angle_gamma   90.00
#
_symmetry.space_group_name_H-M   'P 1'
#
loop_
_entity.id
_entity.type
_entity.pdbx_description
1 polymer ?
#
loop_
_entity_poly.entity_id
_entity_poly.type
_entity_poly.pdbx_seq_one_letter_code
_entity_poly.pdbx_strand_id
1 'polypeptide(L)'
;MQRMRFIWLSFIFLFFFHAPAHAHVVDLTKKAQAQAYEDYYPLIARYKGASGVTFESYSVYWNTAKLAQLEQELLKNKHGAELSLLGSVKIFPDYPAGQNVLGQYFVQYQLSPKLALLPNRYIHLYGGNEWTTVEQMATTLAHEYGHHFTYYYMINKEQRRPNEWLQSSYASARELFRYPAIHVDGSGAYEWYMPEILAEDYVQLFGSPNALKGHMQMNVHLPTPFELPALQTYWKNQLGALYEPMPPLSLLLTNYTVKNNVYALKLYTYADATAYVNAQDGNGRYASVYIGSVPKGVKETTYDGATLNNEVSWLFRSTIVDTALFRVVQPTTKGFNRGSATLRVSYGAIDSLLSTPPLFPDIAGGELQEAATLLYERGIISGFPDGTFRPNERLLRRHAALMLIRELRLTLPEGYVVKATDIKPTDPWYKEMAIAEAYGLLTGYNGKLYPNDYITRAQMATILTRVYADVYERPTVNQSFFDVSPSHWAYEPINTLFYNRITINNPYRPNDVVTRGQFVLFLKRTIDKK
;
A
#
# COMPACT_ATOMS: atom_id res chain seq x y z
N MET A 1 13.99 -50.42 49.86
CA MET A 1 13.74 -48.98 50.05
C MET A 1 14.11 -48.26 48.75
N GLN A 2 13.22 -48.25 47.77
CA GLN A 2 12.32 -47.12 47.45
C GLN A 2 13.04 -45.78 47.28
N ARG A 3 13.20 -45.34 46.03
CA ARG A 3 12.81 -43.98 45.65
C ARG A 3 12.05 -44.02 44.32
N MET A 4 10.89 -43.40 44.38
CA MET A 4 9.82 -43.37 43.40
C MET A 4 10.20 -42.65 42.11
N ARG A 5 9.58 -43.13 41.03
CA ARG A 5 9.44 -42.51 39.72
C ARG A 5 8.83 -41.11 39.84
N PHE A 6 9.52 -40.09 39.32
CA PHE A 6 8.87 -38.88 38.83
C PHE A 6 8.79 -38.99 37.31
N ILE A 7 7.58 -39.24 36.84
CA ILE A 7 7.19 -39.22 35.44
C ILE A 7 7.20 -37.74 35.03
N TRP A 8 8.26 -37.30 34.35
CA TRP A 8 8.17 -36.09 33.53
C TRP A 8 7.37 -36.46 32.30
N LEU A 9 6.11 -36.01 32.26
CA LEU A 9 5.32 -35.97 31.04
C LEU A 9 6.10 -35.13 30.02
N SER A 10 6.72 -35.81 29.06
CA SER A 10 7.18 -35.23 27.81
C SER A 10 5.95 -34.66 27.09
N PHE A 11 5.67 -33.37 27.30
CA PHE A 11 4.82 -32.62 26.40
C PHE A 11 5.57 -32.50 25.07
N ILE A 12 5.15 -33.36 24.15
CA ILE A 12 5.49 -33.35 22.74
C ILE A 12 5.12 -31.97 22.18
N PHE A 13 6.08 -31.06 22.14
CA PHE A 13 6.02 -29.82 21.35
C PHE A 13 6.37 -30.18 19.90
N LEU A 14 5.44 -30.87 19.22
CA LEU A 14 5.39 -30.92 17.76
C LEU A 14 4.74 -29.62 17.29
N PHE A 15 5.47 -28.51 17.41
CA PHE A 15 5.15 -27.29 16.68
C PHE A 15 6.17 -27.14 15.58
N PHE A 16 5.66 -26.94 14.36
CA PHE A 16 6.38 -26.87 13.10
C PHE A 16 7.38 -25.70 13.11
N PHE A 17 8.55 -25.89 13.72
CA PHE A 17 9.72 -25.03 13.53
C PHE A 17 10.34 -25.37 12.16
N HIS A 18 9.67 -24.97 11.08
CA HIS A 18 10.29 -25.08 9.76
C HIS A 18 11.32 -23.96 9.65
N ALA A 19 12.56 -24.32 9.31
CA ALA A 19 13.47 -23.38 8.66
C ALA A 19 12.71 -22.69 7.50
N PRO A 20 12.97 -21.42 7.20
CA PRO A 20 12.24 -20.72 6.14
C PRO A 20 12.23 -21.58 4.88
N ALA A 21 11.04 -21.93 4.41
CA ALA A 21 10.90 -22.65 3.17
C ALA A 21 11.08 -21.63 2.02
N HIS A 22 11.94 -21.99 1.07
CA HIS A 22 12.46 -21.14 0.02
C HIS A 22 11.77 -21.43 -1.32
N ALA A 23 11.59 -20.38 -2.12
CA ALA A 23 11.35 -20.47 -3.55
C ALA A 23 12.70 -20.53 -4.28
N HIS A 24 12.76 -21.15 -5.47
CA HIS A 24 14.01 -21.18 -6.24
C HIS A 24 13.78 -20.91 -7.72
N VAL A 25 14.61 -20.02 -8.29
CA VAL A 25 14.65 -19.81 -9.74
C VAL A 25 15.63 -20.77 -10.42
N VAL A 26 15.18 -21.43 -11.48
CA VAL A 26 16.02 -22.27 -12.36
C VAL A 26 16.24 -21.58 -13.70
N ASP A 27 17.47 -21.14 -13.97
CA ASP A 27 17.87 -20.50 -15.23
C ASP A 27 18.26 -21.53 -16.30
N LEU A 28 17.32 -21.84 -17.18
CA LEU A 28 17.49 -22.76 -18.30
C LEU A 28 18.30 -22.17 -19.45
N THR A 29 18.64 -20.88 -19.41
CA THR A 29 19.57 -20.27 -20.37
C THR A 29 21.00 -20.77 -20.15
N LYS A 30 21.31 -21.23 -18.92
CA LYS A 30 22.63 -21.71 -18.49
C LYS A 30 22.72 -23.23 -18.34
N LYS A 31 21.61 -23.96 -18.41
CA LYS A 31 21.54 -25.41 -18.26
C LYS A 31 20.94 -26.05 -19.51
N ALA A 32 21.51 -27.17 -19.96
CA ALA A 32 21.02 -27.88 -21.14
C ALA A 32 19.61 -28.48 -20.94
N GLN A 33 19.27 -28.92 -19.72
CA GLN A 33 17.95 -29.44 -19.35
C GLN A 33 17.61 -29.14 -17.87
N ALA A 34 16.32 -28.95 -17.59
CA ALA A 34 15.76 -28.94 -16.24
C ALA A 34 15.72 -30.37 -15.67
N GLN A 35 15.62 -30.50 -14.35
CA GLN A 35 15.34 -31.81 -13.76
C GLN A 35 13.89 -32.21 -14.05
N ALA A 36 13.71 -33.30 -14.78
CA ALA A 36 12.41 -33.77 -15.27
C ALA A 36 11.67 -34.56 -14.19
N TYR A 37 11.15 -33.87 -13.18
CA TYR A 37 10.38 -34.53 -12.11
C TYR A 37 9.13 -35.23 -12.65
N GLU A 38 8.59 -34.74 -13.76
CA GLU A 38 7.38 -35.26 -14.42
C GLU A 38 7.49 -36.73 -14.83
N ASP A 39 8.71 -37.22 -15.07
CA ASP A 39 8.94 -38.61 -15.46
C ASP A 39 8.77 -39.59 -14.28
N TYR A 40 8.78 -39.07 -13.04
CA TYR A 40 8.70 -39.88 -11.82
C TYR A 40 7.28 -39.95 -11.22
N TYR A 41 6.35 -39.12 -11.70
CA TYR A 41 4.98 -39.07 -11.16
C TYR A 41 3.93 -39.23 -12.27
N PRO A 42 2.86 -40.01 -12.04
CA PRO A 42 1.76 -40.08 -12.99
C PRO A 42 0.97 -38.77 -12.99
N LEU A 43 0.64 -38.27 -14.18
CA LEU A 43 -0.25 -37.12 -14.34
C LEU A 43 -1.65 -37.49 -13.82
N ILE A 44 -2.14 -36.76 -12.81
CA ILE A 44 -3.45 -36.98 -12.18
C ILE A 44 -4.53 -36.13 -12.85
N ALA A 45 -4.23 -34.85 -13.08
CA ALA A 45 -5.19 -33.92 -13.65
C ALA A 45 -4.48 -32.88 -14.52
N ARG A 46 -5.17 -32.44 -15.57
CA ARG A 46 -4.76 -31.35 -16.46
C ARG A 46 -5.94 -30.45 -16.74
N TYR A 47 -5.71 -29.15 -16.74
CA TYR A 47 -6.69 -28.11 -17.03
C TYR A 47 -6.03 -27.01 -17.87
N LYS A 48 -6.63 -26.66 -19.02
CA LYS A 48 -6.17 -25.52 -19.82
C LYS A 48 -7.01 -24.31 -19.45
N GLY A 49 -6.37 -23.31 -18.85
CA GLY A 49 -7.01 -22.10 -18.38
C GLY A 49 -7.39 -21.13 -19.50
N ALA A 50 -8.40 -20.29 -19.23
CA ALA A 50 -8.79 -19.19 -20.11
C ALA A 50 -7.68 -18.13 -20.27
N SER A 51 -6.77 -18.03 -19.30
CA SER A 51 -5.54 -17.24 -19.36
C SER A 51 -4.54 -17.72 -20.42
N GLY A 52 -4.71 -18.95 -20.93
CA GLY A 52 -3.73 -19.63 -21.76
C GLY A 52 -2.68 -20.41 -20.96
N VAL A 53 -2.70 -20.37 -19.63
CA VAL A 53 -1.81 -21.19 -18.78
C VAL A 53 -2.37 -22.60 -18.64
N THR A 54 -1.52 -23.63 -18.81
CA THR A 54 -1.89 -25.02 -18.53
C THR A 54 -1.57 -25.37 -17.07
N PHE A 55 -2.55 -25.84 -16.33
CA PHE A 55 -2.37 -26.35 -14.97
C PHE A 55 -2.33 -27.87 -14.99
N GLU A 56 -1.34 -28.44 -14.31
CA GLU A 56 -1.15 -29.89 -14.20
C GLU A 56 -0.95 -30.27 -12.74
N SER A 57 -1.47 -31.42 -12.34
CA SER A 57 -1.19 -31.98 -11.03
C SER A 57 -0.77 -33.43 -11.14
N TYR A 58 0.26 -33.74 -10.35
CA TYR A 58 0.77 -35.05 -10.05
C TYR A 58 0.37 -35.51 -8.63
N SER A 59 -0.40 -34.69 -7.92
CA SER A 59 -1.00 -34.99 -6.62
C SER A 59 -2.46 -35.41 -6.75
N VAL A 60 -2.82 -36.50 -6.07
CA VAL A 60 -4.19 -37.05 -6.01
C VAL A 60 -5.21 -36.09 -5.38
N TYR A 61 -4.76 -35.09 -4.62
CA TYR A 61 -5.64 -34.13 -3.96
C TYR A 61 -6.07 -32.95 -4.83
N TRP A 62 -5.52 -32.84 -6.04
CA TRP A 62 -5.64 -31.69 -6.93
C TRP A 62 -6.28 -32.10 -8.26
N ASN A 63 -7.60 -32.24 -8.25
CA ASN A 63 -8.40 -32.54 -9.43
C ASN A 63 -8.60 -31.32 -10.35
N THR A 64 -9.16 -31.53 -11.54
CA THR A 64 -9.40 -30.48 -12.55
C THR A 64 -10.20 -29.28 -12.01
N ALA A 65 -11.15 -29.49 -11.09
CA ALA A 65 -11.91 -28.40 -10.49
C ALA A 65 -11.04 -27.51 -9.60
N LYS A 66 -10.14 -28.10 -8.78
CA LYS A 66 -9.16 -27.33 -8.00
C LYS A 66 -8.14 -26.63 -8.90
N LEU A 67 -7.73 -27.24 -10.01
CA LEU A 67 -6.85 -26.59 -10.99
C LEU A 67 -7.51 -25.36 -11.63
N ALA A 68 -8.81 -25.42 -11.93
CA ALA A 68 -9.57 -24.27 -12.39
C ALA A 68 -9.65 -23.17 -11.32
N GLN A 69 -9.84 -23.54 -10.04
CA GLN A 69 -9.81 -22.58 -8.94
C GLN A 69 -8.41 -21.97 -8.74
N LEU A 70 -7.34 -22.73 -8.96
CA LEU A 70 -5.98 -22.25 -8.89
C LEU A 70 -5.66 -21.24 -10.00
N GLU A 71 -6.21 -21.42 -11.20
CA GLU A 71 -6.18 -20.39 -12.23
C GLU A 71 -6.88 -19.11 -11.75
N GLN A 72 -8.07 -19.21 -11.18
CA GLN A 72 -8.77 -18.04 -10.66
C GLN A 72 -7.95 -17.33 -9.57
N GLU A 73 -7.21 -18.09 -8.76
CA GLU A 73 -6.30 -17.53 -7.78
C GLU A 73 -5.10 -16.82 -8.41
N LEU A 74 -4.48 -17.42 -9.44
CA LEU A 74 -3.44 -16.76 -10.24
C LEU A 74 -3.92 -15.41 -10.78
N LEU A 75 -5.12 -15.37 -11.37
CA LEU A 75 -5.73 -14.19 -11.97
C LEU A 75 -6.20 -13.13 -10.96
N LYS A 76 -6.26 -13.43 -9.66
CA LYS A 76 -6.47 -12.43 -8.61
C LYS A 76 -5.20 -11.65 -8.27
N ASN A 77 -4.02 -12.18 -8.60
CA ASN A 77 -2.80 -11.39 -8.55
C ASN A 77 -2.84 -10.35 -9.68
N LYS A 78 -2.24 -9.18 -9.48
CA LYS A 78 -2.14 -8.17 -10.53
C LYS A 78 -1.10 -8.60 -11.56
N HIS A 79 -1.53 -8.72 -12.81
CA HIS A 79 -0.72 -9.17 -13.93
C HIS A 79 -0.91 -8.27 -15.16
N GLY A 80 -0.05 -8.43 -16.14
CA GLY A 80 0.01 -7.69 -17.39
C GLY A 80 0.33 -8.59 -18.59
N ALA A 81 1.12 -8.06 -19.53
CA ALA A 81 1.44 -8.74 -20.78
C ALA A 81 2.32 -9.99 -20.57
N GLU A 82 3.08 -10.03 -19.49
CA GLU A 82 3.95 -11.15 -19.12
C GLU A 82 3.19 -12.45 -18.94
N LEU A 83 1.94 -12.42 -18.46
CA LEU A 83 1.12 -13.62 -18.25
C LEU A 83 1.04 -14.51 -19.50
N SER A 84 1.07 -13.90 -20.70
CA SER A 84 1.07 -14.62 -21.98
C SER A 84 2.30 -15.49 -22.23
N LEU A 85 3.38 -15.27 -21.48
CA LEU A 85 4.63 -16.03 -21.57
C LEU A 85 4.68 -17.20 -20.57
N LEU A 86 3.76 -17.26 -19.61
CA LEU A 86 3.63 -18.38 -18.70
C LEU A 86 2.84 -19.51 -19.38
N GLY A 87 3.52 -20.61 -19.68
CA GLY A 87 2.94 -21.77 -20.35
C GLY A 87 2.24 -22.73 -19.38
N SER A 88 2.82 -22.97 -18.20
CA SER A 88 2.23 -23.93 -17.25
C SER A 88 2.55 -23.70 -15.77
N VAL A 89 1.66 -24.21 -14.91
CA VAL A 89 1.86 -24.36 -13.46
C VAL A 89 1.63 -25.83 -13.12
N LYS A 90 2.61 -26.46 -12.47
CA LYS A 90 2.60 -27.90 -12.19
C LYS A 90 2.67 -28.14 -10.68
N ILE A 91 1.80 -29.00 -10.16
CA ILE A 91 1.75 -29.35 -8.74
C ILE A 91 2.31 -30.75 -8.54
N PHE A 92 3.33 -30.89 -7.70
CA PHE A 92 3.88 -32.19 -7.30
C PHE A 92 3.42 -32.58 -5.90
N PRO A 93 3.28 -33.88 -5.61
CA PRO A 93 2.77 -34.36 -4.33
C PRO A 93 3.69 -34.04 -3.14
N ASP A 94 5.00 -34.03 -3.35
CA ASP A 94 6.07 -33.91 -2.37
C ASP A 94 7.05 -32.78 -2.76
N TYR A 95 8.29 -32.83 -2.26
CA TYR A 95 9.31 -31.77 -2.39
C TYR A 95 10.55 -32.25 -3.15
N PRO A 96 10.45 -32.50 -4.47
CA PRO A 96 11.51 -33.16 -5.23
C PRO A 96 12.77 -32.30 -5.38
N ALA A 97 12.68 -30.98 -5.16
CA ALA A 97 13.81 -30.05 -5.12
C ALA A 97 14.41 -29.87 -3.71
N GLY A 98 13.90 -30.58 -2.69
CA GLY A 98 14.33 -30.50 -1.29
C GLY A 98 13.22 -30.03 -0.36
N GLN A 99 13.22 -30.53 0.89
CA GLN A 99 12.14 -30.34 1.89
C GLN A 99 11.83 -28.88 2.24
N ASN A 100 12.78 -27.96 2.03
CA ASN A 100 12.59 -26.53 2.26
C ASN A 100 12.31 -25.78 0.95
N VAL A 101 11.90 -26.44 -0.14
CA VAL A 101 11.59 -25.78 -1.41
C VAL A 101 10.10 -25.93 -1.68
N LEU A 102 9.32 -24.84 -1.60
CA LEU A 102 7.87 -24.92 -1.82
C LEU A 102 7.47 -24.73 -3.28
N GLY A 103 8.33 -24.09 -4.06
CA GLY A 103 8.07 -23.81 -5.47
C GLY A 103 9.34 -23.50 -6.23
N GLN A 104 9.22 -23.55 -7.55
CA GLN A 104 10.29 -23.15 -8.46
C GLN A 104 9.75 -22.48 -9.72
N TYR A 105 10.37 -21.37 -10.11
CA TYR A 105 10.14 -20.72 -11.39
C TYR A 105 11.26 -21.06 -12.38
N PHE A 106 10.88 -21.49 -13.58
CA PHE A 106 11.81 -21.91 -14.63
C PHE A 106 11.90 -20.85 -15.73
N VAL A 107 12.94 -20.03 -15.64
CA VAL A 107 13.21 -18.93 -16.56
C VAL A 107 14.02 -19.41 -17.77
N GLN A 108 13.74 -18.82 -18.93
CA GLN A 108 14.62 -18.88 -20.09
C GLN A 108 14.41 -17.61 -20.91
N TYR A 109 15.49 -17.05 -21.44
CA TYR A 109 15.44 -15.80 -22.18
C TYR A 109 16.43 -15.79 -23.33
N GLN A 110 16.08 -15.06 -24.38
CA GLN A 110 16.93 -14.83 -25.54
C GLN A 110 17.97 -13.76 -25.21
N LEU A 111 19.22 -13.97 -25.62
CA LEU A 111 20.33 -13.01 -25.46
C LEU A 111 20.53 -12.08 -26.67
N SER A 112 20.18 -12.52 -27.87
CA SER A 112 20.43 -11.83 -29.16
C SER A 112 19.31 -12.15 -30.16
N PRO A 113 18.89 -11.20 -31.04
CA PRO A 113 19.40 -9.83 -31.20
C PRO A 113 18.89 -8.85 -30.13
N LYS A 114 17.87 -9.23 -29.37
CA LYS A 114 17.29 -8.43 -28.28
C LYS A 114 16.99 -9.32 -27.08
N LEU A 115 17.20 -8.79 -25.87
CA LEU A 115 16.81 -9.44 -24.62
C LEU A 115 15.29 -9.56 -24.55
N ALA A 116 14.82 -10.80 -24.42
CA ALA A 116 13.41 -11.12 -24.28
C ALA A 116 13.23 -12.42 -23.49
N LEU A 117 12.33 -12.40 -22.51
CA LEU A 117 11.83 -13.62 -21.88
C LEU A 117 11.14 -14.49 -22.94
N LEU A 118 11.52 -15.76 -23.00
CA LEU A 118 10.94 -16.69 -23.97
C LEU A 118 9.54 -17.16 -23.52
N PRO A 119 8.63 -17.47 -24.45
CA PRO A 119 7.35 -18.05 -24.10
C PRO A 119 7.51 -19.42 -23.44
N ASN A 120 6.39 -19.95 -22.92
CA ASN A 120 6.31 -21.25 -22.26
C ASN A 120 7.23 -21.37 -21.03
N ARG A 121 7.36 -20.29 -20.25
CA ARG A 121 7.93 -20.38 -18.90
C ARG A 121 6.98 -21.17 -18.01
N TYR A 122 7.47 -21.72 -16.91
CA TYR A 122 6.62 -22.54 -16.06
C TYR A 122 7.01 -22.45 -14.60
N ILE A 123 6.05 -22.80 -13.75
CA ILE A 123 6.15 -22.82 -12.30
C ILE A 123 5.90 -24.24 -11.82
N HIS A 124 6.70 -24.72 -10.88
CA HIS A 124 6.41 -25.88 -10.07
C HIS A 124 5.96 -25.43 -8.69
N LEU A 125 4.92 -26.08 -8.17
CA LEU A 125 4.46 -25.98 -6.79
C LEU A 125 4.62 -27.36 -6.14
N TYR A 126 5.16 -27.39 -4.93
CA TYR A 126 5.53 -28.61 -4.23
C TYR A 126 4.65 -28.83 -2.99
N GLY A 127 4.68 -30.05 -2.45
CA GLY A 127 3.91 -30.43 -1.27
C GLY A 127 2.40 -30.52 -1.51
N GLY A 128 1.95 -30.83 -2.73
CA GLY A 128 0.52 -30.89 -3.08
C GLY A 128 -0.31 -31.90 -2.28
N ASN A 129 0.32 -32.86 -1.59
CA ASN A 129 -0.35 -33.75 -0.65
C ASN A 129 -0.55 -33.14 0.74
N GLU A 130 0.23 -32.12 1.10
CA GLU A 130 0.14 -31.40 2.38
C GLU A 130 -0.71 -30.14 2.21
N TRP A 131 -0.42 -29.36 1.17
CA TRP A 131 -1.14 -28.15 0.79
C TRP A 131 -2.24 -28.52 -0.20
N THR A 132 -3.38 -28.93 0.30
CA THR A 132 -4.45 -29.51 -0.53
C THR A 132 -5.50 -28.49 -0.96
N THR A 133 -5.37 -27.22 -0.58
CA THR A 133 -6.32 -26.16 -0.92
C THR A 133 -5.64 -25.02 -1.69
N VAL A 134 -6.43 -24.29 -2.47
CA VAL A 134 -5.97 -23.12 -3.23
C VAL A 134 -5.47 -22.00 -2.32
N GLU A 135 -6.13 -21.76 -1.17
CA GLU A 135 -5.69 -20.75 -0.20
C GLU A 135 -4.30 -21.07 0.34
N GLN A 136 -4.02 -22.33 0.67
CA GLN A 136 -2.72 -22.77 1.17
C GLN A 136 -1.59 -22.61 0.14
N MET A 137 -1.87 -22.73 -1.15
CA MET A 137 -0.88 -22.54 -2.22
C MET A 137 -0.75 -21.10 -2.71
N ALA A 138 -1.65 -20.20 -2.29
CA ALA A 138 -1.78 -18.88 -2.91
C ALA A 138 -0.50 -18.04 -2.77
N THR A 139 0.14 -18.04 -1.60
CA THR A 139 1.38 -17.27 -1.37
C THR A 139 2.53 -17.82 -2.21
N THR A 140 2.75 -19.14 -2.22
CA THR A 140 3.81 -19.75 -3.05
C THR A 140 3.56 -19.50 -4.53
N LEU A 141 2.32 -19.68 -5.01
CA LEU A 141 1.96 -19.37 -6.40
C LEU A 141 2.25 -17.90 -6.75
N ALA A 142 1.85 -16.97 -5.88
CA ALA A 142 2.10 -15.55 -6.09
C ALA A 142 3.59 -15.21 -6.08
N HIS A 143 4.39 -15.87 -5.23
CA HIS A 143 5.84 -15.69 -5.15
C HIS A 143 6.53 -16.17 -6.42
N GLU A 144 6.25 -17.39 -6.87
CA GLU A 144 6.84 -17.95 -8.10
C GLU A 144 6.40 -17.16 -9.34
N TYR A 145 5.15 -16.72 -9.36
CA TYR A 145 4.68 -15.80 -10.38
C TYR A 145 5.34 -14.42 -10.28
N GLY A 146 5.69 -13.99 -9.07
CA GLY A 146 6.48 -12.79 -8.83
C GLY A 146 7.86 -12.84 -9.48
N HIS A 147 8.53 -14.00 -9.46
CA HIS A 147 9.73 -14.20 -10.29
C HIS A 147 9.41 -14.04 -11.78
N HIS A 148 8.37 -14.71 -12.28
CA HIS A 148 7.97 -14.58 -13.68
C HIS A 148 7.74 -13.12 -14.11
N PHE A 149 6.98 -12.39 -13.29
CA PHE A 149 6.67 -10.99 -13.48
C PHE A 149 7.93 -10.13 -13.51
N THR A 150 8.75 -10.23 -12.47
CA THR A 150 9.92 -9.37 -12.32
C THR A 150 11.01 -9.68 -13.35
N TYR A 151 11.18 -10.94 -13.75
CA TYR A 151 12.05 -11.31 -14.86
C TYR A 151 11.59 -10.68 -16.18
N TYR A 152 10.29 -10.67 -16.49
CA TYR A 152 9.78 -10.00 -17.67
C TYR A 152 10.14 -8.50 -17.64
N TYR A 153 9.94 -7.82 -16.52
CA TYR A 153 10.26 -6.40 -16.44
C TYR A 153 11.77 -6.13 -16.55
N MET A 154 12.61 -6.89 -15.86
CA MET A 154 14.06 -6.70 -15.93
C MET A 154 14.61 -6.99 -17.33
N ILE A 155 14.15 -8.07 -17.97
CA ILE A 155 14.67 -8.49 -19.27
C ILE A 155 14.01 -7.72 -20.41
N ASN A 156 12.67 -7.66 -20.47
CA ASN A 156 11.97 -7.08 -21.60
C ASN A 156 11.85 -5.55 -21.49
N LYS A 157 11.73 -4.98 -20.29
CA LYS A 157 11.52 -3.51 -20.12
C LYS A 157 12.81 -2.77 -19.79
N GLU A 158 13.56 -3.24 -18.79
CA GLU A 158 14.84 -2.63 -18.42
C GLU A 158 16.00 -3.05 -19.33
N GLN A 159 15.84 -4.12 -20.12
CA GLN A 159 16.88 -4.65 -21.01
C GLN A 159 18.17 -5.00 -20.25
N ARG A 160 18.04 -5.60 -19.06
CA ARG A 160 19.16 -5.99 -18.19
C ARG A 160 19.24 -7.51 -18.00
N ARG A 161 20.45 -8.05 -18.10
CA ARG A 161 20.75 -9.44 -17.72
C ARG A 161 20.82 -9.58 -16.19
N PRO A 162 20.60 -10.77 -15.62
CA PRO A 162 20.64 -10.96 -14.17
C PRO A 162 21.87 -10.39 -13.45
N ASN A 163 23.06 -10.52 -14.05
CA ASN A 163 24.30 -9.98 -13.49
C ASN A 163 24.41 -8.44 -13.53
N GLU A 164 23.47 -7.76 -14.19
CA GLU A 164 23.40 -6.30 -14.32
C GLU A 164 22.26 -5.70 -13.48
N TRP A 165 21.47 -6.51 -12.78
CA TRP A 165 20.24 -6.05 -12.12
C TRP A 165 20.49 -5.04 -11.00
N LEU A 166 21.65 -5.04 -10.35
CA LEU A 166 22.00 -3.98 -9.38
C LEU A 166 22.15 -2.58 -10.01
N GLN A 167 22.25 -2.50 -11.34
CA GLN A 167 22.28 -1.24 -12.10
C GLN A 167 20.90 -0.83 -12.62
N SER A 168 19.85 -1.58 -12.28
CA SER A 168 18.48 -1.30 -12.72
C SER A 168 17.89 -0.07 -12.05
N SER A 169 16.88 0.51 -12.70
CA SER A 169 16.08 1.59 -12.12
C SER A 169 15.32 1.08 -10.89
N TYR A 170 14.86 -0.17 -10.92
CA TYR A 170 14.31 -0.85 -9.75
C TYR A 170 15.30 -0.88 -8.57
N ALA A 171 16.55 -1.32 -8.77
CA ALA A 171 17.53 -1.43 -7.68
C ALA A 171 17.82 -0.06 -7.04
N SER A 172 17.85 1.00 -7.85
CA SER A 172 17.94 2.38 -7.37
C SER A 172 16.69 2.78 -6.57
N ALA A 173 15.49 2.54 -7.11
CA ALA A 173 14.22 2.87 -6.45
C ALA A 173 13.98 2.09 -5.15
N ARG A 174 14.53 0.88 -5.06
CA ARG A 174 14.51 0.01 -3.87
C ARG A 174 15.64 0.31 -2.88
N GLU A 175 16.53 1.24 -3.22
CA GLU A 175 17.71 1.65 -2.45
C GLU A 175 18.69 0.52 -2.13
N LEU A 176 18.79 -0.49 -3.02
CA LEU A 176 19.61 -1.68 -2.78
C LEU A 176 21.11 -1.37 -2.62
N PHE A 177 21.58 -0.26 -3.20
CA PHE A 177 22.96 0.22 -3.07
C PHE A 177 23.38 0.50 -1.61
N ARG A 178 22.42 0.65 -0.68
CA ARG A 178 22.71 0.84 0.75
C ARG A 178 23.09 -0.45 1.47
N TYR A 179 22.91 -1.61 0.85
CA TYR A 179 23.03 -2.92 1.48
C TYR A 179 24.10 -3.75 0.77
N PRO A 180 25.36 -3.74 1.25
CA PRO A 180 26.48 -4.42 0.60
C PRO A 180 26.33 -5.95 0.51
N ALA A 181 25.46 -6.54 1.33
CA ALA A 181 25.20 -7.98 1.32
C ALA A 181 24.35 -8.42 0.12
N ILE A 182 23.69 -7.49 -0.59
CA ILE A 182 22.83 -7.83 -1.72
C ILE A 182 23.64 -8.41 -2.88
N HIS A 183 23.11 -9.49 -3.44
CA HIS A 183 23.72 -10.19 -4.56
C HIS A 183 22.66 -10.66 -5.57
N VAL A 184 23.10 -10.94 -6.80
CA VAL A 184 22.25 -11.32 -7.95
C VAL A 184 22.59 -12.70 -8.52
N ASP A 185 23.65 -13.33 -8.02
CA ASP A 185 24.23 -14.56 -8.53
C ASP A 185 23.97 -15.78 -7.63
N GLY A 186 23.27 -15.60 -6.51
CA GLY A 186 23.01 -16.65 -5.53
C GLY A 186 24.21 -17.01 -4.63
N SER A 187 25.28 -16.22 -4.63
CA SER A 187 26.50 -16.50 -3.84
C SER A 187 26.39 -16.22 -2.34
N GLY A 188 25.44 -15.37 -1.92
CA GLY A 188 25.23 -14.95 -0.54
C GLY A 188 24.03 -15.59 0.15
N ALA A 189 23.69 -15.05 1.33
CA ALA A 189 22.55 -15.50 2.10
C ALA A 189 21.22 -15.11 1.42
N TYR A 190 20.27 -16.04 1.44
CA TYR A 190 19.06 -16.02 0.62
C TYR A 190 18.21 -14.76 0.80
N GLU A 191 18.14 -14.20 2.02
CA GLU A 191 17.39 -12.98 2.30
C GLU A 191 17.96 -11.72 1.61
N TRP A 192 19.22 -11.78 1.16
CA TRP A 192 19.89 -10.72 0.39
C TRP A 192 19.91 -11.00 -1.11
N TYR A 193 19.29 -12.09 -1.56
CA TYR A 193 19.25 -12.45 -2.97
C TYR A 193 18.19 -11.61 -3.71
N MET A 194 18.65 -10.76 -4.63
CA MET A 194 17.80 -9.77 -5.30
C MET A 194 16.55 -10.35 -6.03
N PRO A 195 16.63 -11.50 -6.73
CA PRO A 195 15.45 -12.12 -7.33
C PRO A 195 14.36 -12.52 -6.33
N GLU A 196 14.73 -12.86 -5.09
CA GLU A 196 13.77 -13.16 -4.01
C GLU A 196 13.16 -11.88 -3.45
N ILE A 197 13.98 -10.83 -3.23
CA ILE A 197 13.48 -9.51 -2.84
C ILE A 197 12.45 -9.00 -3.86
N LEU A 198 12.70 -9.21 -5.16
CA LEU A 198 11.78 -8.88 -6.24
C LEU A 198 10.45 -9.65 -6.16
N ALA A 199 10.50 -10.96 -5.91
CA ALA A 199 9.29 -11.77 -5.77
C ALA A 199 8.48 -11.42 -4.51
N GLU A 200 9.15 -11.19 -3.38
CA GLU A 200 8.53 -10.73 -2.13
C GLU A 200 7.88 -9.35 -2.28
N ASP A 201 8.54 -8.43 -2.98
CA ASP A 201 7.97 -7.13 -3.31
C ASP A 201 6.74 -7.29 -4.22
N TYR A 202 6.76 -8.26 -5.15
CA TYR A 202 5.61 -8.59 -5.98
C TYR A 202 4.43 -9.11 -5.16
N VAL A 203 4.64 -10.07 -4.26
CA VAL A 203 3.55 -10.60 -3.42
C VAL A 203 2.91 -9.45 -2.64
N GLN A 204 3.71 -8.58 -2.02
CA GLN A 204 3.20 -7.45 -1.25
C GLN A 204 2.41 -6.45 -2.11
N LEU A 205 2.97 -5.99 -3.23
CA LEU A 205 2.35 -4.95 -4.06
C LEU A 205 1.20 -5.46 -4.95
N PHE A 206 1.29 -6.71 -5.39
CA PHE A 206 0.49 -7.25 -6.48
C PHE A 206 -0.22 -8.57 -6.15
N GLY A 207 0.11 -9.22 -5.03
CA GLY A 207 -0.50 -10.46 -4.61
C GLY A 207 -2.01 -10.39 -4.41
N SER A 208 -2.66 -11.54 -4.55
CA SER A 208 -4.07 -11.76 -4.26
C SER A 208 -4.36 -11.62 -2.75
N PRO A 209 -5.63 -11.46 -2.33
CA PRO A 209 -5.99 -11.46 -0.92
C PRO A 209 -5.48 -12.69 -0.15
N ASN A 210 -5.55 -13.88 -0.75
CA ASN A 210 -5.06 -15.10 -0.07
C ASN A 210 -3.53 -15.11 0.03
N ALA A 211 -2.82 -14.65 -1.01
CA ALA A 211 -1.36 -14.60 -1.00
C ALA A 211 -0.80 -13.65 0.08
N LEU A 212 -1.52 -12.57 0.37
CA LEU A 212 -1.14 -11.57 1.38
C LEU A 212 -1.40 -12.04 2.83
N LYS A 213 -2.29 -13.01 3.02
CA LYS A 213 -2.67 -13.46 4.35
C LYS A 213 -1.53 -14.25 4.98
N GLY A 214 -0.99 -13.74 6.08
CA GLY A 214 0.16 -14.35 6.75
C GLY A 214 1.49 -14.12 6.05
N HIS A 215 1.55 -13.27 5.01
CA HIS A 215 2.78 -12.93 4.32
C HIS A 215 3.35 -11.58 4.76
N MET A 216 4.65 -11.54 5.00
CA MET A 216 5.45 -10.35 5.20
C MET A 216 6.80 -10.57 4.52
N GLN A 217 7.43 -9.47 4.09
CA GLN A 217 8.81 -9.51 3.62
C GLN A 217 9.71 -10.26 4.61
N MET A 218 10.33 -11.35 4.15
CA MET A 218 11.21 -12.18 4.96
C MET A 218 12.44 -11.43 5.49
N ASN A 219 13.06 -10.58 4.65
CA ASN A 219 14.20 -9.78 5.09
C ASN A 219 13.73 -8.63 6.00
N VAL A 220 13.96 -8.79 7.30
CA VAL A 220 13.56 -7.84 8.34
C VAL A 220 14.39 -6.55 8.37
N HIS A 221 15.49 -6.51 7.62
CA HIS A 221 16.41 -5.37 7.57
C HIS A 221 16.11 -4.41 6.42
N LEU A 222 15.28 -4.83 5.45
CA LEU A 222 14.85 -3.99 4.35
C LEU A 222 13.54 -3.25 4.71
N PRO A 223 13.41 -1.97 4.33
CA PRO A 223 12.13 -1.29 4.37
C PRO A 223 11.16 -1.99 3.42
N THR A 224 9.87 -1.95 3.70
CA THR A 224 8.86 -2.55 2.81
C THR A 224 8.68 -1.75 1.52
N PRO A 225 8.05 -2.35 0.48
CA PRO A 225 7.55 -1.61 -0.67
C PRO A 225 6.62 -0.43 -0.34
N PHE A 226 5.89 -0.52 0.78
CA PHE A 226 4.97 0.53 1.23
C PHE A 226 5.70 1.72 1.85
N GLU A 227 6.92 1.51 2.37
CA GLU A 227 7.78 2.52 2.97
C GLU A 227 8.68 3.23 1.95
N LEU A 228 8.68 2.78 0.68
CA LEU A 228 9.51 3.32 -0.39
C LEU A 228 8.66 3.93 -1.52
N PRO A 229 8.31 5.23 -1.46
CA PRO A 229 7.55 5.91 -2.50
C PRO A 229 8.19 5.84 -3.89
N ALA A 230 9.54 5.83 -3.94
CA ALA A 230 10.28 5.71 -5.19
C ALA A 230 10.01 4.36 -5.89
N LEU A 231 9.85 3.28 -5.13
CA LEU A 231 9.55 1.95 -5.68
C LEU A 231 8.16 1.88 -6.30
N GLN A 232 7.15 2.41 -5.61
CA GLN A 232 5.79 2.49 -6.17
C GLN A 232 5.74 3.41 -7.39
N THR A 233 6.54 4.49 -7.40
CA THR A 233 6.70 5.36 -8.56
C THR A 233 7.35 4.64 -9.75
N TYR A 234 8.39 3.84 -9.50
CA TYR A 234 8.99 2.98 -10.51
C TYR A 234 7.93 2.06 -11.14
N TRP A 235 7.18 1.33 -10.32
CA TRP A 235 6.14 0.42 -10.84
C TRP A 235 5.00 1.14 -11.54
N LYS A 236 4.57 2.31 -11.04
CA LYS A 236 3.61 3.17 -11.72
C LYS A 236 4.08 3.53 -13.13
N ASN A 237 5.35 3.91 -13.29
CA ASN A 237 5.90 4.26 -14.61
C ASN A 237 5.94 3.05 -15.55
N GLN A 238 6.16 1.84 -15.01
CA GLN A 238 6.16 0.59 -15.78
C GLN A 238 4.75 0.10 -16.15
N LEU A 239 3.75 0.36 -15.31
CA LEU A 239 2.39 -0.21 -15.40
C LEU A 239 1.30 0.78 -15.82
N GLY A 240 1.55 2.08 -15.72
CA GLY A 240 0.63 3.16 -16.07
C GLY A 240 -0.31 3.62 -14.95
N ALA A 241 -1.25 4.50 -15.30
CA ALA A 241 -2.08 5.28 -14.38
C ALA A 241 -3.06 4.46 -13.50
N LEU A 242 -3.25 3.16 -13.77
CA LEU A 242 -4.04 2.29 -12.89
C LEU A 242 -3.32 2.02 -11.55
N TYR A 243 -2.02 2.26 -11.47
CA TYR A 243 -1.16 2.00 -10.32
C TYR A 243 -0.68 3.30 -9.69
N GLU A 244 -1.63 4.10 -9.18
CA GLU A 244 -1.29 5.30 -8.40
C GLU A 244 -0.93 4.91 -6.94
N PRO A 245 0.23 5.33 -6.42
CA PRO A 245 0.58 5.14 -5.02
C PRO A 245 -0.49 5.75 -4.10
N MET A 246 -0.90 5.00 -3.10
CA MET A 246 -1.75 5.50 -2.03
C MET A 246 -0.90 5.77 -0.78
N PRO A 247 -1.31 6.71 0.10
CA PRO A 247 -0.66 6.87 1.40
C PRO A 247 -0.60 5.52 2.14
N PRO A 248 0.44 5.19 2.90
CA PRO A 248 0.50 3.93 3.64
C PRO A 248 -0.63 3.84 4.69
N LEU A 249 -0.93 2.62 5.15
CA LEU A 249 -1.84 2.42 6.29
C LEU A 249 -1.14 2.82 7.59
N SER A 250 -1.87 3.38 8.54
CA SER A 250 -1.35 3.58 9.90
C SER A 250 -1.45 2.26 10.68
N LEU A 251 -0.40 1.93 11.43
CA LEU A 251 -0.42 0.87 12.43
C LEU A 251 0.29 1.39 13.69
N LEU A 252 -0.48 1.54 14.77
CA LEU A 252 0.02 2.12 16.03
C LEU A 252 -0.28 1.17 17.19
N LEU A 253 0.65 1.07 18.14
CA LEU A 253 0.37 0.51 19.46
C LEU A 253 -0.21 1.61 20.34
N THR A 254 -1.46 1.47 20.78
CA THR A 254 -2.13 2.50 21.59
C THR A 254 -2.21 2.15 23.05
N ASN A 255 -2.16 0.86 23.36
CA ASN A 255 -2.10 0.36 24.74
C ASN A 255 -1.60 -1.09 24.74
N TYR A 256 -1.17 -1.58 25.90
CA TYR A 256 -0.95 -3.00 26.12
C TYR A 256 -1.23 -3.38 27.58
N THR A 257 -1.46 -4.66 27.82
CA THR A 257 -1.39 -5.24 29.16
C THR A 257 -0.45 -6.44 29.14
N VAL A 258 0.11 -6.78 30.30
CA VAL A 258 0.98 -7.95 30.45
C VAL A 258 0.55 -8.75 31.68
N LYS A 259 0.38 -10.06 31.50
CA LYS A 259 0.12 -11.01 32.59
C LYS A 259 0.95 -12.25 32.38
N ASN A 260 1.76 -12.61 33.38
CA ASN A 260 2.66 -13.79 33.32
C ASN A 260 3.54 -13.81 32.05
N ASN A 261 4.14 -12.67 31.69
CA ASN A 261 4.95 -12.47 30.48
C ASN A 261 4.23 -12.69 29.14
N VAL A 262 2.89 -12.73 29.15
CA VAL A 262 2.05 -12.76 27.95
C VAL A 262 1.43 -11.39 27.75
N TYR A 263 1.59 -10.85 26.55
CA TYR A 263 1.14 -9.52 26.19
C TYR A 263 -0.22 -9.58 25.50
N ALA A 264 -1.08 -8.62 25.83
CA ALA A 264 -2.23 -8.26 25.02
C ALA A 264 -1.98 -6.86 24.43
N LEU A 265 -1.86 -6.79 23.10
CA LEU A 265 -1.51 -5.56 22.39
C LEU A 265 -2.78 -4.93 21.82
N LYS A 266 -3.02 -3.65 22.11
CA LYS A 266 -4.09 -2.87 21.49
C LYS A 266 -3.53 -2.10 20.30
N LEU A 267 -3.87 -2.55 19.10
CA LEU A 267 -3.39 -1.99 17.85
C LEU A 267 -4.46 -1.12 17.19
N TYR A 268 -4.09 0.08 16.81
CA TYR A 268 -4.91 0.99 16.01
C TYR A 268 -4.53 0.92 14.54
N THR A 269 -5.52 0.86 13.67
CA THR A 269 -5.34 1.03 12.22
C THR A 269 -6.58 1.62 11.56
N TYR A 270 -6.38 2.12 10.35
CA TYR A 270 -7.45 2.52 9.45
C TYR A 270 -7.24 1.83 8.11
N ALA A 271 -8.32 1.24 7.60
CA ALA A 271 -8.37 0.60 6.29
C ALA A 271 -9.65 1.01 5.55
N ASP A 272 -9.58 1.20 4.24
CA ASP A 272 -10.75 1.50 3.40
C ASP A 272 -11.48 0.24 2.89
N ALA A 273 -10.87 -0.93 3.10
CA ALA A 273 -11.42 -2.26 2.92
C ALA A 273 -10.99 -3.18 4.08
N THR A 274 -11.35 -4.46 4.04
CA THR A 274 -10.80 -5.44 4.98
C THR A 274 -9.29 -5.54 4.79
N ALA A 275 -8.53 -5.40 5.88
CA ALA A 275 -7.09 -5.55 5.91
C ALA A 275 -6.69 -6.73 6.81
N TYR A 276 -5.53 -7.33 6.52
CA TYR A 276 -4.94 -8.41 7.29
C TYR A 276 -3.83 -7.88 8.18
N VAL A 277 -3.77 -8.39 9.39
CA VAL A 277 -2.68 -8.13 10.33
C VAL A 277 -1.80 -9.36 10.36
N ASN A 278 -0.55 -9.15 9.99
CA ASN A 278 0.48 -10.18 9.96
C ASN A 278 1.57 -9.83 10.97
N ALA A 279 2.24 -10.86 11.50
CA ALA A 279 3.32 -10.67 12.44
C ALA A 279 4.47 -11.66 12.21
N GLN A 280 5.68 -11.27 12.59
CA GLN A 280 6.86 -12.13 12.55
C GLN A 280 7.85 -11.79 13.67
N ASP A 281 8.82 -12.67 13.90
CA ASP A 281 9.91 -12.42 14.85
C ASP A 281 10.81 -11.25 14.40
N GLY A 282 11.31 -10.48 15.37
CA GLY A 282 12.17 -9.32 15.15
C GLY A 282 13.54 -9.62 14.56
N ASN A 283 13.97 -10.89 14.55
CA ASN A 283 15.22 -11.34 13.97
C ASN A 283 15.00 -12.12 12.66
N GLY A 284 13.76 -12.25 12.16
CA GLY A 284 13.47 -12.98 10.93
C GLY A 284 13.73 -14.48 11.01
N ARG A 285 13.76 -15.08 12.21
CA ARG A 285 14.08 -16.52 12.38
C ARG A 285 12.99 -17.45 11.85
N TYR A 286 11.76 -16.96 11.80
CA TYR A 286 10.57 -17.74 11.48
C TYR A 286 9.72 -17.02 10.44
N ALA A 287 8.97 -17.80 9.67
CA ALA A 287 7.98 -17.29 8.74
C ALA A 287 6.94 -16.42 9.46
N SER A 288 6.40 -15.44 8.73
CA SER A 288 5.31 -14.62 9.23
C SER A 288 4.02 -15.41 9.41
N VAL A 289 3.18 -14.94 10.31
CA VAL A 289 1.88 -15.56 10.65
C VAL A 289 0.77 -14.53 10.53
N TYR A 290 -0.41 -15.02 10.13
CA TYR A 290 -1.64 -14.24 10.14
C TYR A 290 -2.21 -14.19 11.57
N ILE A 291 -2.43 -12.98 12.11
CA ILE A 291 -2.91 -12.82 13.48
C ILE A 291 -4.36 -12.34 13.57
N GLY A 292 -4.92 -11.81 12.48
CA GLY A 292 -6.31 -11.39 12.40
C GLY A 292 -6.57 -10.42 11.26
N SER A 293 -7.81 -9.94 11.18
CA SER A 293 -8.23 -8.97 10.17
C SER A 293 -8.94 -7.80 10.81
N VAL A 294 -8.86 -6.66 10.13
CA VAL A 294 -9.54 -5.43 10.52
C VAL A 294 -10.52 -5.07 9.41
N PRO A 295 -11.82 -4.92 9.70
CA PRO A 295 -12.79 -4.49 8.70
C PRO A 295 -12.58 -3.01 8.34
N LYS A 296 -13.22 -2.58 7.25
CA LYS A 296 -13.23 -1.17 6.82
C LYS A 296 -13.53 -0.20 7.97
N GLY A 297 -12.77 0.89 8.00
CA GLY A 297 -12.91 2.01 8.92
C GLY A 297 -11.75 2.12 9.90
N VAL A 298 -11.91 3.00 10.88
CA VAL A 298 -10.96 3.18 11.98
C VAL A 298 -11.26 2.17 13.07
N LYS A 299 -10.24 1.40 13.50
CA LYS A 299 -10.39 0.35 14.50
C LYS A 299 -9.22 0.31 15.46
N GLU A 300 -9.54 0.14 16.74
CA GLU A 300 -8.62 -0.37 17.74
C GLU A 300 -8.99 -1.82 18.04
N THR A 301 -8.05 -2.74 17.86
CA THR A 301 -8.25 -4.18 18.07
C THR A 301 -7.24 -4.69 19.08
N THR A 302 -7.70 -5.43 20.09
CA THR A 302 -6.82 -6.09 21.06
C THR A 302 -6.48 -7.50 20.58
N TYR A 303 -5.18 -7.78 20.46
CA TYR A 303 -4.63 -9.10 20.17
C TYR A 303 -4.04 -9.65 21.47
N ASP A 304 -4.79 -10.54 22.14
CA ASP A 304 -4.41 -11.14 23.42
C ASP A 304 -3.69 -12.47 23.21
N GLY A 305 -2.38 -12.49 23.45
CA GLY A 305 -1.53 -13.67 23.35
C GLY A 305 -1.97 -14.85 24.23
N ALA A 306 -2.78 -14.64 25.26
CA ALA A 306 -3.35 -15.73 26.07
C ALA A 306 -4.52 -16.45 25.39
N THR A 307 -5.18 -15.80 24.43
CA THR A 307 -6.36 -16.31 23.72
C THR A 307 -6.07 -16.74 22.29
N LEU A 308 -4.97 -16.24 21.71
CA LEU A 308 -4.52 -16.62 20.38
C LEU A 308 -4.09 -18.10 20.37
N ASN A 309 -4.22 -18.73 19.19
CA ASN A 309 -3.79 -20.11 19.00
C ASN A 309 -2.27 -20.25 19.17
N ASN A 310 -1.78 -21.49 19.27
CA ASN A 310 -0.36 -21.75 19.50
C ASN A 310 0.55 -21.38 18.31
N GLU A 311 0.00 -21.26 17.10
CA GLU A 311 0.76 -20.85 15.91
C GLU A 311 1.14 -19.36 15.97
N VAL A 312 0.41 -18.55 16.73
CA VAL A 312 0.60 -17.10 16.82
C VAL A 312 1.03 -16.65 18.22
N SER A 313 0.50 -17.27 19.28
CA SER A 313 0.65 -16.78 20.66
C SER A 313 2.10 -16.66 21.15
N TRP A 314 3.03 -17.40 20.55
CA TRP A 314 4.45 -17.32 20.88
C TRP A 314 5.05 -15.93 20.60
N LEU A 315 4.54 -15.20 19.58
CA LEU A 315 4.99 -13.84 19.27
C LEU A 315 4.64 -12.83 20.36
N PHE A 316 3.70 -13.16 21.24
CA PHE A 316 3.18 -12.30 22.31
C PHE A 316 3.81 -12.64 23.67
N ARG A 317 4.92 -13.40 23.68
CA ARG A 317 5.59 -13.86 24.90
C ARG A 317 7.02 -13.36 24.92
N SER A 318 7.34 -12.44 25.83
CA SER A 318 8.69 -11.87 25.95
C SER A 318 9.74 -12.89 26.40
N THR A 319 9.32 -14.06 26.88
CA THR A 319 10.23 -15.17 27.20
C THR A 319 10.63 -16.00 25.98
N ILE A 320 9.99 -15.78 24.82
CA ILE A 320 10.27 -16.50 23.57
C ILE A 320 10.88 -15.56 22.53
N VAL A 321 10.32 -14.35 22.40
CA VAL A 321 10.81 -13.32 21.48
C VAL A 321 11.04 -12.01 22.22
N ASP A 322 12.19 -11.39 21.98
CA ASP A 322 12.47 -10.05 22.52
C ASP A 322 11.71 -8.96 21.75
N THR A 323 11.52 -9.19 20.45
CA THR A 323 10.86 -8.27 19.53
C THR A 323 9.94 -9.01 18.59
N ALA A 324 8.74 -8.47 18.38
CA ALA A 324 7.82 -8.88 17.33
C ALA A 324 7.60 -7.73 16.33
N LEU A 325 7.49 -8.06 15.06
CA LEU A 325 7.20 -7.11 13.98
C LEU A 325 5.75 -7.31 13.54
N PHE A 326 5.01 -6.23 13.40
CA PHE A 326 3.62 -6.25 12.96
C PHE A 326 3.45 -5.39 11.71
N ARG A 327 2.59 -5.84 10.79
CA ARG A 327 2.18 -5.08 9.61
C ARG A 327 0.69 -5.27 9.35
N VAL A 328 0.08 -4.23 8.82
CA VAL A 328 -1.26 -4.31 8.21
C VAL A 328 -1.08 -4.27 6.70
N VAL A 329 -1.74 -5.19 6.00
CA VAL A 329 -1.80 -5.20 4.53
C VAL A 329 -3.25 -5.29 4.07
N GLN A 330 -3.62 -4.42 3.15
CA GLN A 330 -4.96 -4.31 2.60
C GLN A 330 -4.92 -4.65 1.10
N PRO A 331 -5.52 -5.78 0.69
CA PRO A 331 -5.65 -6.09 -0.73
C PRO A 331 -6.52 -5.04 -1.43
N THR A 332 -6.17 -4.73 -2.66
CA THR A 332 -6.97 -3.89 -3.55
C THR A 332 -7.38 -4.68 -4.79
N THR A 333 -8.52 -4.32 -5.37
CA THR A 333 -8.97 -4.92 -6.64
C THR A 333 -8.28 -4.31 -7.86
N LYS A 334 -7.71 -3.10 -7.73
CA LYS A 334 -7.03 -2.36 -8.79
C LYS A 334 -5.85 -1.59 -8.20
N GLY A 335 -4.81 -1.40 -9.01
CA GLY A 335 -3.60 -0.68 -8.59
C GLY A 335 -2.76 -1.49 -7.60
N PHE A 336 -1.99 -0.80 -6.77
CA PHE A 336 -1.20 -1.44 -5.72
C PHE A 336 -2.07 -1.91 -4.57
N ASN A 337 -1.69 -3.02 -3.94
CA ASN A 337 -2.08 -3.27 -2.55
C ASN A 337 -1.55 -2.14 -1.66
N ARG A 338 -2.15 -1.97 -0.49
CA ARG A 338 -1.75 -0.94 0.47
C ARG A 338 -1.23 -1.62 1.74
N GLY A 339 -0.21 -1.06 2.36
CA GLY A 339 0.33 -1.61 3.61
C GLY A 339 0.81 -0.54 4.56
N SER A 340 1.03 -0.94 5.81
CA SER A 340 1.61 -0.08 6.84
C SER A 340 3.14 -0.12 6.81
N ALA A 341 3.76 0.86 7.45
CA ALA A 341 5.12 0.72 7.94
C ALA A 341 5.21 -0.45 8.94
N THR A 342 6.43 -0.93 9.19
CA THR A 342 6.64 -2.02 10.16
C THR A 342 6.56 -1.48 11.59
N LEU A 343 5.59 -1.96 12.37
CA LEU A 343 5.56 -1.71 13.81
C LEU A 343 6.48 -2.70 14.53
N ARG A 344 7.61 -2.22 15.05
CA ARG A 344 8.60 -3.02 15.78
C ARG A 344 8.34 -2.95 17.29
N VAL A 345 7.70 -3.98 17.85
CA VAL A 345 7.38 -4.08 19.28
C VAL A 345 8.53 -4.78 20.00
N SER A 346 9.42 -4.00 20.60
CA SER A 346 10.41 -4.50 21.55
C SER A 346 9.79 -4.56 22.94
N TYR A 347 9.57 -5.76 23.47
CA TYR A 347 8.84 -5.93 24.73
C TYR A 347 9.53 -5.27 25.93
N GLY A 348 10.87 -5.22 25.93
CA GLY A 348 11.64 -4.55 26.97
C GLY A 348 11.60 -3.02 26.94
N ALA A 349 11.06 -2.41 25.86
CA ALA A 349 10.97 -0.97 25.67
C ALA A 349 9.58 -0.53 25.17
N ILE A 350 8.55 -1.34 25.42
CA ILE A 350 7.23 -1.20 24.80
C ILE A 350 6.52 0.11 25.15
N ASP A 351 6.75 0.66 26.35
CA ASP A 351 6.16 1.95 26.78
C ASP A 351 6.53 3.11 25.84
N SER A 352 7.76 3.09 25.30
CA SER A 352 8.25 4.11 24.35
C SER A 352 7.56 4.06 22.98
N LEU A 353 6.79 3.00 22.71
CA LEU A 353 6.12 2.76 21.43
C LEU A 353 4.65 3.19 21.46
N LEU A 354 4.12 3.56 22.63
CA LEU A 354 2.74 3.99 22.78
C LEU A 354 2.50 5.29 22.00
N SER A 355 1.48 5.29 21.15
CA SER A 355 1.12 6.43 20.32
C SER A 355 -0.37 6.71 20.41
N THR A 356 -0.72 7.99 20.45
CA THR A 356 -2.11 8.43 20.35
C THR A 356 -2.55 8.38 18.89
N PRO A 357 -3.70 7.74 18.57
CA PRO A 357 -4.29 7.78 17.25
C PRO A 357 -4.39 9.20 16.68
N PRO A 358 -4.12 9.40 15.37
CA PRO A 358 -4.33 10.69 14.75
C PRO A 358 -5.82 11.02 14.71
N LEU A 359 -6.13 12.32 14.74
CA LEU A 359 -7.49 12.83 14.57
C LEU A 359 -8.11 12.37 13.24
N PHE A 360 -7.34 12.46 12.16
CA PHE A 360 -7.72 11.96 10.85
C PHE A 360 -6.75 10.86 10.40
N PRO A 361 -7.22 9.62 10.18
CA PRO A 361 -6.39 8.46 9.89
C PRO A 361 -5.80 8.43 8.48
N ASP A 362 -6.38 9.18 7.56
CA ASP A 362 -6.02 9.24 6.14
C ASP A 362 -5.11 10.44 5.82
N ILE A 363 -4.58 11.11 6.85
CA ILE A 363 -3.51 12.10 6.77
C ILE A 363 -2.35 11.62 7.63
N ALA A 364 -1.16 11.50 7.04
CA ALA A 364 0.04 11.10 7.75
C ALA A 364 1.02 12.27 7.88
N GLY A 365 1.16 12.81 9.09
CA GLY A 365 2.20 13.77 9.46
C GLY A 365 2.15 15.12 8.74
N GLY A 366 3.11 15.98 9.12
CA GLY A 366 3.45 17.22 8.42
C GLY A 366 2.38 18.32 8.41
N GLU A 367 2.60 19.30 7.53
CA GLU A 367 1.82 20.54 7.47
C GLU A 367 0.32 20.30 7.25
N LEU A 368 -0.05 19.25 6.51
CA LEU A 368 -1.46 18.95 6.24
C LEU A 368 -2.17 18.42 7.49
N GLN A 369 -1.51 17.58 8.30
CA GLN A 369 -2.08 17.11 9.56
C GLN A 369 -2.23 18.28 10.53
N GLU A 370 -1.21 19.13 10.65
CA GLU A 370 -1.27 20.35 11.47
C GLU A 370 -2.42 21.27 11.05
N ALA A 371 -2.55 21.52 9.74
CA ALA A 371 -3.61 22.36 9.20
C ALA A 371 -5.01 21.76 9.43
N ALA A 372 -5.18 20.45 9.22
CA ALA A 372 -6.45 19.80 9.47
C ALA A 372 -6.81 19.82 10.96
N THR A 373 -5.86 19.54 11.86
CA THR A 373 -6.08 19.62 13.31
C THR A 373 -6.47 21.02 13.74
N LEU A 374 -5.72 22.05 13.35
CA LEU A 374 -6.02 23.45 13.67
C LEU A 374 -7.44 23.84 13.21
N LEU A 375 -7.78 23.51 11.97
CA LEU A 375 -9.08 23.88 11.41
C LEU A 375 -10.23 23.06 12.03
N TYR A 376 -9.96 21.85 12.50
CA TYR A 376 -10.94 21.04 13.23
C TYR A 376 -11.19 21.63 14.62
N GLU A 377 -10.13 21.97 15.36
CA GLU A 377 -10.23 22.59 16.68
C GLU A 377 -10.96 23.94 16.65
N ARG A 378 -10.82 24.69 15.54
CA ARG A 378 -11.56 25.93 15.29
C ARG A 378 -13.01 25.72 14.81
N GLY A 379 -13.44 24.47 14.60
CA GLY A 379 -14.79 24.14 14.11
C GLY A 379 -15.03 24.48 12.63
N ILE A 380 -13.97 24.70 11.85
CA ILE A 380 -14.05 25.02 10.42
C ILE A 380 -14.32 23.76 9.60
N ILE A 381 -13.67 22.66 10.00
CA ILE A 381 -13.86 21.33 9.41
C ILE A 381 -14.27 20.30 10.46
N SER A 382 -14.90 19.20 10.03
CA SER A 382 -15.37 18.11 10.90
C SER A 382 -14.93 16.72 10.46
N GLY A 383 -14.36 16.56 9.27
CA GLY A 383 -14.15 15.26 8.63
C GLY A 383 -15.45 14.61 8.15
N PHE A 384 -15.40 13.32 7.89
CA PHE A 384 -16.51 12.48 7.42
C PHE A 384 -16.96 11.48 8.49
N PRO A 385 -18.18 10.90 8.37
CA PRO A 385 -18.70 9.96 9.38
C PRO A 385 -17.86 8.70 9.61
N ASP A 386 -17.00 8.34 8.66
CA ASP A 386 -16.05 7.23 8.76
C ASP A 386 -14.73 7.61 9.49
N GLY A 387 -14.63 8.83 10.01
CA GLY A 387 -13.47 9.37 10.69
C GLY A 387 -12.41 9.97 9.76
N THR A 388 -12.59 9.92 8.44
CA THR A 388 -11.61 10.40 7.47
C THR A 388 -11.69 11.90 7.21
N PHE A 389 -10.61 12.48 6.69
CA PHE A 389 -10.56 13.86 6.21
C PHE A 389 -10.74 13.99 4.68
N ARG A 390 -10.30 12.97 3.93
CA ARG A 390 -10.28 12.85 2.46
C ARG A 390 -9.49 13.97 1.78
N PRO A 391 -8.17 14.05 1.98
CA PRO A 391 -7.36 15.18 1.52
C PRO A 391 -7.30 15.32 -0.02
N ASN A 392 -7.50 14.22 -0.75
CA ASN A 392 -7.47 14.18 -2.21
C ASN A 392 -8.85 14.38 -2.85
N GLU A 393 -9.92 14.50 -2.06
CA GLU A 393 -11.25 14.77 -2.59
C GLU A 393 -11.29 16.15 -3.24
N ARG A 394 -11.77 16.23 -4.49
CA ARG A 394 -11.90 17.49 -5.22
C ARG A 394 -12.90 18.38 -4.51
N LEU A 395 -12.52 19.63 -4.27
CA LEU A 395 -13.31 20.54 -3.46
C LEU A 395 -14.37 21.25 -4.30
N LEU A 396 -15.62 21.15 -3.88
CA LEU A 396 -16.72 21.91 -4.47
C LEU A 396 -16.66 23.37 -4.02
N ARG A 397 -17.07 24.28 -4.90
CA ARG A 397 -17.12 25.73 -4.60
C ARG A 397 -17.92 26.02 -3.33
N ARG A 398 -19.06 25.36 -3.13
CA ARG A 398 -19.86 25.51 -1.89
C ARG A 398 -19.12 25.07 -0.63
N HIS A 399 -18.27 24.03 -0.70
CA HIS A 399 -17.51 23.55 0.45
C HIS A 399 -16.37 24.52 0.81
N ALA A 400 -15.72 25.11 -0.19
CA ALA A 400 -14.74 26.19 0.03
C ALA A 400 -15.39 27.40 0.72
N ALA A 401 -16.57 27.81 0.25
CA ALA A 401 -17.32 28.91 0.87
C ALA A 401 -17.72 28.61 2.32
N LEU A 402 -18.18 27.40 2.61
CA LEU A 402 -18.54 26.99 3.97
C LEU A 402 -17.36 27.06 4.94
N MET A 403 -16.16 26.66 4.50
CA MET A 403 -14.96 26.79 5.33
C MET A 403 -14.64 28.26 5.62
N LEU A 404 -14.75 29.14 4.62
CA LEU A 404 -14.52 30.58 4.80
C LEU A 404 -15.57 31.23 5.70
N ILE A 405 -16.85 30.87 5.55
CA ILE A 405 -17.94 31.36 6.41
C ILE A 405 -17.66 31.03 7.88
N ARG A 406 -17.21 29.81 8.15
CA ARG A 406 -16.87 29.35 9.51
C ARG A 406 -15.64 30.06 10.07
N GLU A 407 -14.57 30.17 9.29
CA GLU A 407 -13.34 30.85 9.73
C GLU A 407 -13.60 32.34 10.02
N LEU A 408 -14.37 33.00 9.16
CA LEU A 408 -14.69 34.43 9.30
C LEU A 408 -15.89 34.69 10.22
N ARG A 409 -16.54 33.64 10.73
CA ARG A 409 -17.74 33.70 11.58
C ARG A 409 -18.86 34.57 10.99
N LEU A 410 -19.07 34.46 9.68
CA LEU A 410 -20.06 35.28 8.97
C LEU A 410 -21.48 34.79 9.22
N THR A 411 -22.42 35.73 9.25
CA THR A 411 -23.86 35.46 9.36
C THR A 411 -24.58 36.13 8.20
N LEU A 412 -25.77 35.66 7.84
CA LEU A 412 -26.52 36.22 6.73
C LEU A 412 -26.91 37.67 7.07
N PRO A 413 -26.54 38.67 6.25
CA PRO A 413 -26.98 40.04 6.50
C PRO A 413 -28.50 40.12 6.44
N GLU A 414 -29.07 40.88 7.38
CA GLU A 414 -30.53 41.04 7.46
C GLU A 414 -31.09 41.60 6.15
N GLY A 415 -32.21 41.03 5.69
CA GLY A 415 -32.87 41.43 4.45
C GLY A 415 -32.13 41.06 3.16
N TYR A 416 -31.00 40.32 3.22
CA TYR A 416 -30.31 39.90 2.01
C TYR A 416 -31.16 38.93 1.17
N VAL A 417 -31.36 39.27 -0.09
CA VAL A 417 -32.04 38.43 -1.08
C VAL A 417 -31.01 37.91 -2.07
N VAL A 418 -30.95 36.58 -2.19
CA VAL A 418 -30.06 35.89 -3.12
C VAL A 418 -30.39 36.29 -4.56
N LYS A 419 -29.37 36.68 -5.33
CA LYS A 419 -29.49 37.15 -6.71
C LYS A 419 -29.20 36.04 -7.71
N ALA A 420 -28.39 35.06 -7.31
CA ALA A 420 -28.01 33.93 -8.13
C ALA A 420 -29.21 33.01 -8.45
N THR A 421 -29.36 32.70 -9.73
CA THR A 421 -30.50 31.96 -10.28
C THR A 421 -30.42 30.44 -10.08
N ASP A 422 -29.25 29.92 -9.72
CA ASP A 422 -28.99 28.49 -9.48
C ASP A 422 -29.03 28.11 -8.00
N ILE A 423 -29.46 29.03 -7.13
CA ILE A 423 -29.63 28.83 -5.68
C ILE A 423 -31.11 28.95 -5.33
N LYS A 424 -31.69 27.92 -4.71
CA LYS A 424 -33.12 27.87 -4.35
C LYS A 424 -33.31 27.85 -2.84
N PRO A 425 -34.35 28.51 -2.29
CA PRO A 425 -34.66 28.45 -0.85
C PRO A 425 -34.82 27.03 -0.27
N THR A 426 -35.17 26.07 -1.13
CA THR A 426 -35.29 24.65 -0.78
C THR A 426 -33.97 23.91 -0.69
N ASP A 427 -32.86 24.50 -1.14
CA ASP A 427 -31.55 23.85 -1.12
C ASP A 427 -31.07 23.73 0.33
N PRO A 428 -30.51 22.57 0.73
CA PRO A 428 -30.04 22.34 2.11
C PRO A 428 -28.89 23.28 2.52
N TRP A 429 -28.25 23.95 1.54
CA TRP A 429 -27.16 24.91 1.71
C TRP A 429 -27.55 26.35 1.33
N TYR A 430 -28.86 26.65 1.24
CA TYR A 430 -29.33 27.96 0.81
C TYR A 430 -28.75 29.09 1.66
N LYS A 431 -28.78 28.93 2.98
CA LYS A 431 -28.28 29.95 3.93
C LYS A 431 -26.79 30.22 3.72
N GLU A 432 -25.99 29.18 3.58
CA GLU A 432 -24.55 29.26 3.35
C GLU A 432 -24.25 29.95 2.02
N MET A 433 -25.00 29.63 0.95
CA MET A 433 -24.80 30.27 -0.35
C MET A 433 -25.26 31.72 -0.36
N ALA A 434 -26.30 32.07 0.39
CA ALA A 434 -26.73 33.44 0.59
C ALA A 434 -25.64 34.27 1.30
N ILE A 435 -25.02 33.74 2.35
CA ILE A 435 -23.86 34.37 3.01
C ILE A 435 -22.70 34.48 2.02
N ALA A 436 -22.40 33.42 1.28
CA ALA A 436 -21.29 33.41 0.34
C ALA A 436 -21.46 34.44 -0.79
N GLU A 437 -22.69 34.67 -1.26
CA GLU A 437 -23.00 35.70 -2.25
C GLU A 437 -22.93 37.10 -1.63
N ALA A 438 -23.49 37.29 -0.44
CA ALA A 438 -23.55 38.58 0.25
C ALA A 438 -22.17 39.16 0.54
N TYR A 439 -21.24 38.32 0.97
CA TYR A 439 -19.86 38.72 1.28
C TYR A 439 -18.90 38.53 0.11
N GLY A 440 -19.40 38.11 -1.06
CA GLY A 440 -18.55 37.83 -2.22
C GLY A 440 -17.50 36.74 -1.95
N LEU A 441 -17.80 35.73 -1.12
CA LEU A 441 -16.94 34.56 -0.97
C LEU A 441 -16.97 33.69 -2.22
N LEU A 442 -18.12 33.62 -2.89
CA LEU A 442 -18.24 33.09 -4.23
C LEU A 442 -18.72 34.19 -5.16
N THR A 443 -17.99 34.36 -6.27
CA THR A 443 -18.48 35.14 -7.39
C THR A 443 -18.80 34.21 -8.55
N GLY A 444 -19.98 34.43 -9.08
CA GLY A 444 -20.56 33.72 -10.20
C GLY A 444 -20.27 34.35 -11.56
N TYR A 445 -20.83 33.73 -12.60
CA TYR A 445 -20.92 34.31 -13.93
C TYR A 445 -22.30 33.97 -14.52
N ASN A 446 -22.81 34.79 -15.43
CA ASN A 446 -24.15 34.62 -16.02
C ASN A 446 -25.28 34.50 -14.98
N GLY A 447 -25.18 35.23 -13.87
CA GLY A 447 -26.19 35.22 -12.80
C GLY A 447 -26.26 33.91 -12.01
N LYS A 448 -25.19 33.11 -11.97
CA LYS A 448 -25.12 31.81 -11.26
C LYS A 448 -23.83 31.66 -10.45
N LEU A 449 -23.88 31.01 -9.29
CA LEU A 449 -22.71 30.78 -8.41
C LEU A 449 -21.96 29.47 -8.69
N TYR A 450 -22.63 28.50 -9.30
CA TYR A 450 -22.14 27.15 -9.58
C TYR A 450 -21.63 26.45 -8.31
N PRO A 451 -22.47 26.28 -7.26
CA PRO A 451 -22.04 25.74 -5.97
C PRO A 451 -21.52 24.29 -6.06
N ASN A 452 -21.96 23.57 -7.09
CA ASN A 452 -21.68 22.15 -7.31
C ASN A 452 -20.52 21.91 -8.28
N ASP A 453 -19.89 22.96 -8.80
CA ASP A 453 -18.69 22.84 -9.61
C ASP A 453 -17.46 22.71 -8.70
N TYR A 454 -16.44 22.03 -9.19
CA TYR A 454 -15.14 21.99 -8.51
C TYR A 454 -14.43 23.35 -8.63
N ILE A 455 -13.83 23.80 -7.54
CA ILE A 455 -13.08 25.05 -7.52
C ILE A 455 -11.70 24.87 -8.16
N THR A 456 -11.34 25.74 -9.11
CA THR A 456 -10.00 25.74 -9.71
C THR A 456 -9.00 26.53 -8.86
N ARG A 457 -7.71 26.28 -9.06
CA ARG A 457 -6.64 27.02 -8.38
C ARG A 457 -6.72 28.52 -8.62
N ALA A 458 -6.96 28.94 -9.87
CA ALA A 458 -7.16 30.36 -10.20
C ALA A 458 -8.36 30.98 -9.45
N GLN A 459 -9.49 30.27 -9.37
CA GLN A 459 -10.67 30.75 -8.65
C GLN A 459 -10.42 30.86 -7.14
N MET A 460 -9.72 29.87 -6.56
CA MET A 460 -9.31 29.90 -5.17
C MET A 460 -8.39 31.09 -4.88
N ALA A 461 -7.44 31.40 -5.76
CA ALA A 461 -6.60 32.58 -5.61
C ALA A 461 -7.41 33.88 -5.58
N THR A 462 -8.32 34.06 -6.54
CA THR A 462 -9.18 35.24 -6.58
C THR A 462 -10.04 35.39 -5.32
N ILE A 463 -10.59 34.29 -4.81
CA ILE A 463 -11.40 34.31 -3.59
C ILE A 463 -10.55 34.71 -2.39
N LEU A 464 -9.42 34.02 -2.15
CA LEU A 464 -8.57 34.31 -1.00
C LEU A 464 -8.02 35.74 -1.06
N THR A 465 -7.52 36.20 -2.21
CA THR A 465 -6.99 37.56 -2.36
C THR A 465 -8.05 38.62 -2.11
N ARG A 466 -9.29 38.40 -2.54
CA ARG A 466 -10.39 39.33 -2.27
C ARG A 466 -10.79 39.35 -0.79
N VAL A 467 -10.94 38.16 -0.20
CA VAL A 467 -11.45 37.99 1.17
C VAL A 467 -10.43 38.42 2.22
N TYR A 468 -9.14 38.20 1.95
CA TYR A 468 -8.04 38.50 2.86
C TYR A 468 -7.14 39.63 2.34
N ALA A 469 -7.73 40.61 1.63
CA ALA A 469 -6.99 41.74 1.04
C ALA A 469 -6.22 42.56 2.09
N ASP A 470 -6.74 42.67 3.32
CA ASP A 470 -6.09 43.38 4.43
C ASP A 470 -5.00 42.55 5.14
N VAL A 471 -4.90 41.25 4.84
CA VAL A 471 -3.88 40.34 5.39
C VAL A 471 -2.72 40.17 4.41
N TYR A 472 -2.99 40.23 3.10
CA TYR A 472 -1.97 39.96 2.08
C TYR A 472 -1.22 41.22 1.67
N GLU A 473 0.10 41.09 1.62
CA GLU A 473 0.96 42.13 1.07
C GLU A 473 0.91 42.12 -0.46
N ARG A 474 1.00 43.31 -1.06
CA ARG A 474 1.07 43.44 -2.51
C ARG A 474 2.47 43.06 -3.00
N PRO A 475 2.59 42.28 -4.07
CA PRO A 475 3.89 41.91 -4.61
C PRO A 475 4.66 43.15 -5.08
N THR A 476 5.93 43.25 -4.70
CA THR A 476 6.84 44.29 -5.21
C THR A 476 7.39 43.94 -6.60
N VAL A 477 7.47 42.63 -6.90
CA VAL A 477 7.83 42.08 -8.21
C VAL A 477 6.96 40.84 -8.45
N ASN A 478 6.36 40.74 -9.64
CA ASN A 478 5.57 39.59 -10.03
C ASN A 478 6.47 38.41 -10.46
N GLN A 479 6.09 37.20 -10.03
CA GLN A 479 6.72 35.96 -10.47
C GLN A 479 6.24 35.61 -11.88
N SER A 480 7.17 35.24 -12.76
CA SER A 480 6.82 34.65 -14.05
C SER A 480 6.57 33.15 -13.89
N PHE A 481 5.37 32.70 -14.26
CA PHE A 481 5.02 31.29 -14.37
C PHE A 481 4.85 30.94 -15.85
N PHE A 482 5.43 29.84 -16.31
CA PHE A 482 5.35 29.49 -17.74
C PHE A 482 3.91 29.18 -18.20
N ASP A 483 3.02 28.84 -17.27
CA ASP A 483 1.64 28.46 -17.52
C ASP A 483 0.62 29.53 -17.10
N VAL A 484 1.06 30.74 -16.75
CA VAL A 484 0.19 31.88 -16.43
C VAL A 484 0.64 33.11 -17.22
N SER A 485 -0.08 33.43 -18.29
CA SER A 485 0.12 34.66 -19.06
C SER A 485 -0.15 35.91 -18.20
N PRO A 486 0.57 37.02 -18.38
CA PRO A 486 0.23 38.32 -17.80
C PRO A 486 -1.19 38.81 -18.12
N SER A 487 -1.80 38.31 -19.21
CA SER A 487 -3.19 38.62 -19.59
C SER A 487 -4.23 37.70 -18.92
N HIS A 488 -3.80 36.70 -18.16
CA HIS A 488 -4.70 35.77 -17.48
C HIS A 488 -5.52 36.50 -16.41
N TRP A 489 -6.83 36.28 -16.35
CA TRP A 489 -7.74 36.99 -15.43
C TRP A 489 -7.40 36.83 -13.93
N ALA A 490 -6.72 35.74 -13.56
CA ALA A 490 -6.23 35.49 -12.21
C ALA A 490 -4.75 35.87 -11.99
N TYR A 491 -4.09 36.54 -12.94
CA TYR A 491 -2.65 36.83 -12.87
C TYR A 491 -2.25 37.55 -11.57
N GLU A 492 -2.96 38.61 -11.20
CA GLU A 492 -2.68 39.38 -9.98
C GLU A 492 -2.98 38.58 -8.69
N PRO A 493 -4.15 37.92 -8.52
CA PRO A 493 -4.38 37.03 -7.38
C PRO A 493 -3.35 35.92 -7.22
N ILE A 494 -2.91 35.31 -8.32
CA ILE A 494 -1.90 34.24 -8.32
C ILE A 494 -0.56 34.76 -7.78
N ASN A 495 -0.10 35.90 -8.30
CA ASN A 495 1.13 36.55 -7.85
C ASN A 495 1.05 36.98 -6.38
N THR A 496 -0.11 37.49 -5.96
CA THR A 496 -0.36 37.88 -4.56
C THR A 496 -0.22 36.67 -3.63
N LEU A 497 -0.86 35.53 -3.94
CA LEU A 497 -0.73 34.34 -3.10
C LEU A 497 0.70 33.78 -3.09
N PHE A 498 1.42 33.84 -4.21
CA PHE A 498 2.80 33.34 -4.29
C PHE A 498 3.76 34.20 -3.47
N TYR A 499 3.65 35.53 -3.59
CA TYR A 499 4.44 36.50 -2.82
C TYR A 499 4.27 36.28 -1.31
N ASN A 500 3.04 36.03 -0.87
CA ASN A 500 2.71 35.77 0.52
C ASN A 500 2.95 34.32 0.97
N ARG A 501 3.59 33.48 0.13
CA ARG A 501 3.87 32.06 0.38
C ARG A 501 2.64 31.21 0.72
N ILE A 502 1.44 31.67 0.35
CA ILE A 502 0.20 30.88 0.48
C ILE A 502 0.26 29.72 -0.50
N THR A 503 0.68 29.98 -1.74
CA THR A 503 1.00 28.95 -2.74
C THR A 503 2.50 28.93 -3.03
N ILE A 504 3.06 27.74 -3.28
CA ILE A 504 4.49 27.54 -3.55
C ILE A 504 4.76 26.84 -4.89
N ASN A 505 3.72 26.37 -5.59
CA ASN A 505 3.88 25.59 -6.82
C ASN A 505 4.31 26.46 -8.00
N ASN A 506 5.28 25.96 -8.77
CA ASN A 506 5.69 26.45 -10.09
C ASN A 506 5.99 25.24 -11.00
N PRO A 507 5.21 24.94 -12.06
CA PRO A 507 4.09 25.71 -12.63
C PRO A 507 2.94 25.94 -11.65
N TYR A 508 2.16 26.99 -11.87
CA TYR A 508 1.06 27.32 -10.97
C TYR A 508 -0.16 26.39 -11.16
N ARG A 509 -0.43 25.96 -12.39
CA ARG A 509 -1.55 25.15 -12.87
C ARG A 509 -2.93 25.77 -12.59
N PRO A 510 -3.28 26.90 -13.24
CA PRO A 510 -4.45 27.71 -12.87
C PRO A 510 -5.80 26.98 -13.04
N ASN A 511 -5.87 26.02 -13.97
CA ASN A 511 -7.09 25.29 -14.29
C ASN A 511 -7.25 23.97 -13.52
N ASP A 512 -6.23 23.54 -12.77
CA ASP A 512 -6.33 22.35 -11.93
C ASP A 512 -7.37 22.58 -10.82
N VAL A 513 -8.14 21.54 -10.52
CA VAL A 513 -9.08 21.53 -9.41
C VAL A 513 -8.34 21.46 -8.07
N VAL A 514 -8.80 22.24 -7.10
CA VAL A 514 -8.23 22.25 -5.75
C VAL A 514 -8.79 21.06 -4.97
N THR A 515 -7.92 20.31 -4.31
CA THR A 515 -8.35 19.27 -3.37
C THR A 515 -8.66 19.85 -2.00
N ARG A 516 -9.45 19.12 -1.20
CA ARG A 516 -9.78 19.50 0.17
C ARG A 516 -8.53 19.75 1.03
N GLY A 517 -7.50 18.92 0.89
CA GLY A 517 -6.23 19.10 1.60
C GLY A 517 -5.46 20.34 1.16
N GLN A 518 -5.41 20.62 -0.15
CA GLN A 518 -4.78 21.84 -0.67
C GLN A 518 -5.46 23.10 -0.13
N PHE A 519 -6.79 23.14 -0.11
CA PHE A 519 -7.52 24.30 0.40
C PHE A 519 -7.26 24.55 1.88
N VAL A 520 -7.23 23.48 2.69
CA VAL A 520 -6.91 23.56 4.12
C VAL A 520 -5.49 24.09 4.35
N LEU A 521 -4.51 23.68 3.54
CA LEU A 521 -3.16 24.24 3.59
C LEU A 521 -3.14 25.74 3.26
N PHE A 522 -3.84 26.18 2.20
CA PHE A 522 -3.93 27.59 1.85
C PHE A 522 -4.57 28.42 2.96
N LEU A 523 -5.64 27.91 3.57
CA LEU A 523 -6.35 28.57 4.65
C LEU A 523 -5.48 28.63 5.92
N LYS A 524 -4.79 27.55 6.28
CA LYS A 524 -3.85 27.54 7.41
C LYS A 524 -2.73 28.56 7.24
N ARG A 525 -2.09 28.62 6.06
CA ARG A 525 -1.05 29.62 5.76
C ARG A 525 -1.57 31.05 5.82
N THR A 526 -2.83 31.25 5.42
CA THR A 526 -3.49 32.55 5.53
C THR A 526 -3.72 32.93 6.99
N ILE A 527 -4.16 31.97 7.80
CA ILE A 527 -4.35 32.14 9.24
C ILE A 527 -3.04 32.45 9.94
N ASP A 528 -1.95 31.75 9.62
CA ASP A 528 -0.63 31.96 10.23
C ASP A 528 -0.06 33.35 9.93
N LYS A 529 -0.49 33.97 8.83
CA LYS A 529 -0.04 35.31 8.43
C LYS A 529 -0.82 36.43 9.16
N LYS A 530 -2.05 36.13 9.60
CA LYS A 530 -2.90 37.07 10.34
C LYS A 530 -2.41 37.21 11.77
#